data_AF-A0A3B8XPD7-F1
#
_entry.id   AF-A0A3B8XPD7-F1
#
_cell.length_a   1.000
_cell.length_b   1.000
_cell.length_c   1.000
_cell.angle_alpha   90.00
_cell.angle_beta   90.00
_cell.angle_gamma   90.00
#
_symmetry.space_group_name_H-M   'P 1'
#
loop_
_entity.id
_entity.type
_entity.pdbx_description
1 polymer ?
#
loop_
_entity_poly.entity_id
_entity_poly.type
_entity_poly.pdbx_seq_one_letter_code
_entity_poly.pdbx_strand_id
1 'polypeptide(L)'
;MFKRTVSLALLLAGMAAAANAAELRPAVSVTGDTVTLGDLFDDAGDAAAVIVSNAPAPGTRAEISVSRISLAARRNGVAWRNDAGLTYVVVARTGTQVPDAEVAGAISAAIAAQSSALPSASDLQVDFENGMAGIQVAEGEEPTVKVEQLAFNQRSGVFTAILRAPANDMLSPLRRVSGRAYPVTDVPVLLRDMQPGEIVRQQDIDWVRLPSNRVSQNIVTSLEHILG
;
A
#
# COMPACT_ATOMS: atom_id res chain seq x y z
N MET A 1 -58.45 68.69 -2.98
CA MET A 1 -57.95 68.53 -4.36
C MET A 1 -56.43 68.39 -4.30
N PHE A 2 -55.89 67.40 -5.03
CA PHE A 2 -54.47 67.09 -5.26
C PHE A 2 -53.63 66.45 -4.15
N LYS A 3 -53.50 65.13 -4.30
CA LYS A 3 -52.50 64.21 -3.75
C LYS A 3 -51.09 64.61 -4.19
N ARG A 4 -50.08 64.51 -3.32
CA ARG A 4 -48.68 64.28 -3.73
C ARG A 4 -48.09 63.17 -2.88
N THR A 5 -47.95 62.03 -3.53
CA THR A 5 -47.33 60.78 -3.11
C THR A 5 -45.85 61.01 -2.78
N VAL A 6 -45.43 60.68 -1.56
CA VAL A 6 -44.02 60.55 -1.21
C VAL A 6 -43.62 59.11 -1.50
N SER A 7 -42.85 58.90 -2.56
CA SER A 7 -42.28 57.59 -2.89
C SER A 7 -41.04 57.36 -2.03
N LEU A 8 -41.15 56.42 -1.10
CA LEU A 8 -40.03 55.93 -0.28
C LEU A 8 -39.23 54.92 -1.13
N ALA A 9 -38.06 55.32 -1.62
CA ALA A 9 -37.12 54.44 -2.29
C ALA A 9 -36.39 53.58 -1.24
N LEU A 10 -36.79 52.31 -1.13
CA LEU A 10 -36.13 51.33 -0.29
C LEU A 10 -34.85 50.84 -0.99
N LEU A 11 -33.69 51.38 -0.61
CA LEU A 11 -32.39 50.85 -1.00
C LEU A 11 -32.18 49.49 -0.31
N LEU A 12 -32.40 48.39 -1.03
CA LEU A 12 -31.89 47.08 -0.66
C LEU A 12 -30.36 47.08 -0.88
N ALA A 13 -29.61 47.42 0.15
CA ALA A 13 -28.18 47.12 0.21
C ALA A 13 -28.03 45.60 0.38
N GLY A 14 -27.89 44.88 -0.74
CA GLY A 14 -27.51 43.47 -0.70
C GLY A 14 -26.12 43.36 -0.07
N MET A 15 -26.04 42.76 1.13
CA MET A 15 -24.80 42.19 1.63
C MET A 15 -24.42 41.07 0.66
N ALA A 16 -23.59 41.39 -0.33
CA ALA A 16 -22.84 40.37 -1.05
C ALA A 16 -21.95 39.70 0.00
N ALA A 17 -22.37 38.53 0.48
CA ALA A 17 -21.44 37.62 1.14
C ALA A 17 -20.27 37.47 0.17
N ALA A 18 -19.06 37.81 0.62
CA ALA A 18 -17.86 37.48 -0.13
C ALA A 18 -17.85 35.96 -0.26
N ALA A 19 -18.32 35.45 -1.40
CA ALA A 19 -18.09 34.07 -1.78
C ALA A 19 -16.58 33.94 -1.80
N ASN A 20 -16.02 33.22 -0.83
CA ASN A 20 -14.60 32.95 -0.82
C ASN A 20 -14.28 32.30 -2.16
N ALA A 21 -13.42 32.92 -2.95
CA ALA A 21 -13.03 32.36 -4.22
C ALA A 21 -12.44 30.98 -3.95
N ALA A 22 -12.91 29.96 -4.67
CA ALA A 22 -12.39 28.61 -4.54
C ALA A 22 -10.87 28.66 -4.72
N GLU A 23 -10.08 28.26 -3.72
CA GLU A 23 -8.62 28.23 -3.82
C GLU A 23 -8.14 26.79 -4.06
N LEU A 24 -7.18 26.61 -4.97
CA LEU A 24 -6.66 25.29 -5.33
C LEU A 24 -5.48 24.93 -4.41
N ARG A 25 -5.59 23.79 -3.74
CA ARG A 25 -4.51 23.24 -2.91
C ARG A 25 -3.38 22.72 -3.80
N PRO A 26 -2.10 23.05 -3.51
CA PRO A 26 -0.96 22.56 -4.30
C PRO A 26 -0.65 21.08 -4.06
N ALA A 27 -1.02 20.56 -2.89
CA ALA A 27 -0.91 19.15 -2.54
C ALA A 27 -2.04 18.72 -1.61
N VAL A 28 -2.52 17.49 -1.80
CA VAL A 28 -3.63 16.92 -1.02
C VAL A 28 -3.38 15.45 -0.71
N SER A 29 -3.90 14.99 0.42
CA SER A 29 -3.90 13.58 0.81
C SER A 29 -5.34 13.06 0.83
N VAL A 30 -5.60 11.96 0.13
CA VAL A 30 -6.91 11.32 0.05
C VAL A 30 -6.87 9.91 0.63
N THR A 31 -8.00 9.41 1.09
CA THR A 31 -8.18 8.02 1.55
C THR A 31 -8.94 7.18 0.52
N GLY A 32 -9.91 7.80 -0.16
CA GLY A 32 -10.73 7.18 -1.20
C GLY A 32 -9.99 6.78 -2.48
N ASP A 33 -10.69 6.07 -3.35
CA ASP A 33 -10.20 5.56 -4.64
C ASP A 33 -10.25 6.61 -5.77
N THR A 34 -10.86 7.76 -5.50
CA THR A 34 -11.10 8.85 -6.43
C THR A 34 -10.70 10.18 -5.81
N VAL A 35 -10.37 11.14 -6.68
CA VAL A 35 -10.01 12.51 -6.32
C VAL A 35 -11.11 13.40 -6.84
N THR A 36 -11.72 14.17 -5.95
CA THR A 36 -12.85 15.05 -6.24
C THR A 36 -12.45 16.52 -6.26
N LEU A 37 -13.33 17.40 -6.75
CA LEU A 37 -13.11 18.84 -6.64
C LEU A 37 -13.10 19.31 -5.18
N GLY A 38 -13.87 18.67 -4.29
CA GLY A 38 -13.85 18.97 -2.86
C GLY A 38 -12.53 18.63 -2.18
N ASP A 39 -11.81 17.62 -2.67
CA ASP A 39 -10.46 17.31 -2.17
C ASP A 39 -9.44 18.37 -2.58
N LEU A 40 -9.59 18.89 -3.80
CA LEU A 40 -8.60 19.78 -4.44
C LEU A 40 -8.79 21.25 -4.07
N PHE A 41 -10.03 21.68 -3.81
CA PHE A 41 -10.35 23.08 -3.50
C PHE A 41 -10.67 23.28 -2.01
N ASP A 42 -10.39 24.46 -1.47
CA ASP A 42 -10.86 24.85 -0.13
C ASP A 42 -12.38 25.04 -0.08
N ASP A 43 -12.98 25.49 -1.19
CA ASP A 43 -14.43 25.61 -1.36
C ASP A 43 -14.82 25.22 -2.80
N ALA A 44 -15.36 24.02 -2.99
CA ALA A 44 -15.86 23.55 -4.28
C ALA A 44 -17.39 23.70 -4.41
N GLY A 45 -18.08 24.22 -3.39
CA GLY A 45 -19.54 24.32 -3.32
C GLY A 45 -20.26 23.02 -3.70
N ASP A 46 -21.35 23.16 -4.47
CA ASP A 46 -22.17 22.02 -4.93
C ASP A 46 -21.41 21.03 -5.83
N ALA A 47 -20.27 21.44 -6.38
CA ALA A 47 -19.43 20.61 -7.24
C ALA A 47 -18.44 19.74 -6.46
N ALA A 48 -18.43 19.79 -5.12
CA ALA A 48 -17.45 19.07 -4.29
C ALA A 48 -17.36 17.57 -4.60
N ALA A 49 -18.48 16.90 -4.90
CA ALA A 49 -18.52 15.47 -5.20
C ALA A 49 -18.09 15.09 -6.63
N VAL A 50 -17.75 16.06 -7.48
CA VAL A 50 -17.36 15.81 -8.87
C VAL A 50 -15.98 15.16 -8.91
N ILE A 51 -15.91 13.95 -9.46
CA ILE A 51 -14.67 13.19 -9.65
C ILE A 51 -13.84 13.83 -10.79
N VAL A 52 -12.58 14.11 -10.49
CA VAL A 52 -11.59 14.64 -11.45
C VAL A 52 -10.71 13.52 -12.01
N SER A 53 -10.33 12.56 -11.17
CA SER A 53 -9.57 11.38 -11.57
C SER A 53 -9.65 10.27 -10.53
N ASN A 54 -9.16 9.08 -10.89
CA ASN A 54 -8.85 8.05 -9.90
C ASN A 54 -7.68 8.52 -9.02
N ALA A 55 -7.69 8.10 -7.76
CA ALA A 55 -6.58 8.30 -6.84
C ALA A 55 -5.39 7.40 -7.23
N PRO A 56 -4.16 7.77 -6.85
CA PRO A 56 -3.01 6.88 -7.01
C PRO A 56 -3.17 5.61 -6.16
N ALA A 57 -2.19 4.70 -6.26
CA ALA A 57 -2.13 3.55 -5.37
C ALA A 57 -2.06 4.01 -3.91
N PRO A 58 -2.61 3.24 -2.96
CA PRO A 58 -2.33 3.45 -1.54
C PRO A 58 -0.81 3.53 -1.27
N GLY A 59 -0.40 4.49 -0.45
CA GLY A 59 1.00 4.73 -0.12
C GLY A 59 1.81 5.49 -1.20
N THR A 60 1.18 5.85 -2.32
CA THR A 60 1.87 6.50 -3.44
C THR A 60 1.32 7.89 -3.73
N ARG A 61 2.00 8.60 -4.62
CA ARG A 61 1.65 9.94 -5.08
C ARG A 61 1.55 9.99 -6.60
N ALA A 62 0.68 10.86 -7.10
CA ALA A 62 0.56 11.18 -8.52
C ALA A 62 0.30 12.67 -8.70
N GLU A 63 0.52 13.16 -9.92
CA GLU A 63 0.27 14.54 -10.28
C GLU A 63 -1.00 14.64 -11.13
N ILE A 64 -1.86 15.62 -10.82
CA ILE A 64 -3.01 15.98 -11.64
C ILE A 64 -2.74 17.34 -12.26
N SER A 65 -2.79 17.42 -13.59
CA SER A 65 -2.56 18.69 -14.29
C SER A 65 -3.64 19.73 -13.98
N VAL A 66 -3.22 20.98 -13.78
CA VAL A 66 -4.14 22.09 -13.55
C VAL A 66 -5.11 22.26 -14.72
N SER A 67 -4.70 21.96 -15.96
CA SER A 67 -5.60 21.98 -17.11
C SER A 67 -6.79 21.02 -16.96
N ARG A 68 -6.57 19.81 -16.40
CA ARG A 68 -7.65 18.85 -16.13
C ARG A 68 -8.57 19.35 -15.02
N ILE A 69 -7.99 19.84 -13.92
CA ILE A 69 -8.74 20.39 -12.78
C ILE A 69 -9.58 21.59 -13.23
N SER A 70 -9.00 22.50 -14.00
CA SER A 70 -9.67 23.68 -14.59
C SER A 70 -10.87 23.28 -15.45
N LEU A 71 -10.72 22.24 -16.27
CA LEU A 71 -11.81 21.77 -17.14
C LEU A 71 -12.97 21.20 -16.31
N ALA A 72 -12.68 20.41 -15.28
CA ALA A 72 -13.68 19.85 -14.38
C ALA A 72 -14.38 20.96 -13.57
N ALA A 73 -13.62 21.89 -13.00
CA ALA A 73 -14.13 23.04 -12.25
C ALA A 73 -15.09 23.90 -13.11
N ARG A 74 -14.65 24.32 -14.30
CA ARG A 74 -15.46 25.16 -15.21
C ARG A 74 -16.75 24.49 -15.66
N ARG A 75 -16.70 23.18 -15.95
CA ARG A 75 -17.90 22.41 -16.37
C ARG A 75 -18.95 22.31 -15.27
N ASN A 76 -18.54 22.42 -14.01
CA ASN A 76 -19.42 22.28 -12.84
C ASN A 76 -19.61 23.61 -12.10
N GLY A 77 -19.33 24.74 -12.75
CA GLY A 77 -19.64 26.06 -12.22
C GLY A 77 -18.72 26.55 -11.08
N VAL A 78 -17.59 25.89 -10.82
CA VAL A 78 -16.62 26.36 -9.83
C VAL A 78 -15.89 27.58 -10.37
N ALA A 79 -16.12 28.73 -9.72
CA ALA A 79 -15.49 29.99 -10.06
C ALA A 79 -14.08 30.07 -9.49
N TRP A 80 -13.09 29.71 -10.30
CA TRP A 80 -11.67 29.70 -9.92
C TRP A 80 -10.75 30.19 -11.03
N ARG A 81 -9.62 30.79 -10.62
CA ARG A 81 -8.51 31.21 -11.48
C ARG A 81 -7.19 30.76 -10.87
N ASN A 82 -6.25 30.34 -11.71
CA ASN A 82 -4.93 29.90 -11.28
C ASN A 82 -3.99 31.08 -11.00
N ASP A 83 -4.29 31.85 -9.96
CA ASP A 83 -3.51 33.04 -9.59
C ASP A 83 -2.15 32.65 -8.98
N ALA A 84 -2.06 31.45 -8.39
CA ALA A 84 -0.84 30.87 -7.83
C ALA A 84 0.14 30.32 -8.90
N GLY A 85 -0.25 30.27 -10.18
CA GLY A 85 0.62 29.79 -11.26
C GLY A 85 0.97 28.30 -11.19
N LEU A 86 0.10 27.47 -10.58
CA LEU A 86 0.31 26.03 -10.47
C LEU A 86 0.22 25.34 -11.84
N THR A 87 1.08 24.36 -12.09
CA THR A 87 1.01 23.53 -13.31
C THR A 87 0.33 22.18 -13.02
N TYR A 88 0.49 21.68 -11.80
CA TYR A 88 -0.09 20.43 -11.31
C TYR A 88 -0.38 20.52 -9.81
N VAL A 89 -1.20 19.57 -9.34
CA VAL A 89 -1.45 19.31 -7.92
C VAL A 89 -0.93 17.91 -7.60
N VAL A 90 -0.18 17.79 -6.50
CA VAL A 90 0.32 16.50 -6.02
C VAL A 90 -0.76 15.85 -5.14
N VAL A 91 -1.24 14.69 -5.55
CA VAL A 91 -2.16 13.90 -4.75
C VAL A 91 -1.42 12.70 -4.17
N ALA A 92 -1.44 12.57 -2.85
CA ALA A 92 -1.02 11.36 -2.16
C ALA A 92 -2.25 10.56 -1.72
N ARG A 93 -2.18 9.23 -1.76
CA ARG A 93 -3.20 8.38 -1.15
C ARG A 93 -2.63 7.71 0.09
N THR A 94 -3.24 7.92 1.23
CA THR A 94 -2.85 7.25 2.48
C THR A 94 -3.08 5.74 2.33
N GLY A 95 -2.18 4.95 2.91
CA GLY A 95 -2.28 3.49 2.89
C GLY A 95 -1.73 2.86 4.16
N THR A 96 -2.17 1.64 4.41
CA THR A 96 -1.68 0.78 5.49
C THR A 96 -0.73 -0.24 4.89
N GLN A 97 0.44 -0.41 5.51
CA GLN A 97 1.42 -1.38 5.06
C GLN A 97 0.93 -2.82 5.27
N VAL A 98 1.06 -3.64 4.24
CA VAL A 98 0.92 -5.09 4.35
C VAL A 98 2.18 -5.66 4.99
N PRO A 99 2.09 -6.45 6.08
CA PRO A 99 3.27 -7.04 6.71
C PRO A 99 4.10 -7.84 5.70
N ASP A 100 5.42 -7.64 5.69
CA ASP A 100 6.31 -8.34 4.76
C ASP A 100 6.23 -9.88 4.94
N ALA A 101 5.96 -10.35 6.17
CA ALA A 101 5.73 -11.75 6.47
C ALA A 101 4.48 -12.33 5.77
N GLU A 102 3.41 -11.56 5.66
CA GLU A 102 2.19 -11.95 4.95
C GLU A 102 2.46 -12.08 3.45
N VAL A 103 3.18 -11.11 2.88
CA VAL A 103 3.59 -11.14 1.47
C VAL A 103 4.53 -12.32 1.20
N ALA A 104 5.52 -12.53 2.07
CA ALA A 104 6.48 -13.63 1.98
C ALA A 104 5.77 -14.99 2.05
N GLY A 105 4.82 -15.15 2.99
CA GLY A 105 4.01 -16.36 3.13
C GLY A 105 3.13 -16.63 1.89
N ALA A 106 2.50 -15.60 1.33
CA ALA A 106 1.73 -15.74 0.09
C ALA A 106 2.61 -16.17 -1.09
N ILE A 107 3.83 -15.64 -1.20
CA ILE A 107 4.79 -16.00 -2.25
C ILE A 107 5.32 -17.43 -2.03
N SER A 108 5.71 -17.81 -0.82
CA SER A 108 6.22 -19.16 -0.54
C SER A 108 5.15 -20.23 -0.78
N ALA A 109 3.90 -19.96 -0.40
CA ALA A 109 2.75 -20.80 -0.72
C ALA A 109 2.54 -20.92 -2.24
N ALA A 110 2.61 -19.81 -2.97
CA ALA A 110 2.48 -19.82 -4.42
C ALA A 110 3.61 -20.59 -5.12
N ILE A 111 4.86 -20.48 -4.63
CA ILE A 111 6.01 -21.25 -5.14
C ILE A 111 5.79 -22.74 -4.91
N ALA A 112 5.46 -23.15 -3.68
CA ALA A 112 5.22 -24.55 -3.34
C ALA A 112 4.06 -25.17 -4.14
N ALA A 113 3.04 -24.36 -4.47
CA ALA A 113 1.90 -24.79 -5.29
C ALA A 113 2.26 -25.02 -6.78
N GLN A 114 3.38 -24.49 -7.30
CA GLN A 114 3.77 -24.69 -8.70
C GLN A 114 4.17 -26.14 -9.01
N SER A 115 4.81 -26.84 -8.05
CA SER A 115 5.28 -28.21 -8.25
C SER A 115 5.57 -28.89 -6.92
N SER A 116 5.21 -30.17 -6.80
CA SER A 116 5.58 -31.01 -5.66
C SER A 116 7.08 -31.29 -5.53
N ALA A 117 7.88 -30.99 -6.57
CA ALA A 117 9.34 -31.09 -6.51
C ALA A 117 10.00 -29.89 -5.81
N LEU A 118 9.23 -28.83 -5.52
CA LEU A 118 9.70 -27.65 -4.81
C LEU A 118 9.62 -27.85 -3.29
N PRO A 119 10.48 -27.16 -2.51
CA PRO A 119 10.37 -27.15 -1.05
C PRO A 119 8.98 -26.67 -0.60
N SER A 120 8.56 -27.14 0.57
CA SER A 120 7.31 -26.70 1.17
C SER A 120 7.37 -25.21 1.51
N ALA A 121 6.21 -24.55 1.58
CA ALA A 121 6.14 -23.12 1.87
C ALA A 121 6.84 -22.73 3.19
N SER A 122 6.79 -23.62 4.20
CA SER A 122 7.46 -23.44 5.50
C SER A 122 8.99 -23.49 5.42
N ASP A 123 9.53 -24.23 4.45
CA ASP A 123 10.97 -24.42 4.25
C ASP A 123 11.55 -23.39 3.29
N LEU A 124 10.76 -22.41 2.84
CA LEU A 124 11.20 -21.36 1.93
C LEU A 124 11.35 -20.05 2.69
N GLN A 125 12.54 -19.48 2.62
CA GLN A 125 12.81 -18.10 3.00
C GLN A 125 12.66 -17.21 1.78
N VAL A 126 11.97 -16.08 1.93
CA VAL A 126 11.76 -15.08 0.87
C VAL A 126 12.41 -13.78 1.28
N ASP A 127 13.36 -13.32 0.47
CA ASP A 127 14.03 -12.03 0.65
C ASP A 127 13.68 -11.11 -0.53
N PHE A 128 13.16 -9.92 -0.22
CA PHE A 128 12.79 -8.93 -1.24
C PHE A 128 14.01 -8.15 -1.74
N GLU A 129 13.97 -7.72 -3.01
CA GLU A 129 15.07 -7.00 -3.66
C GLU A 129 15.49 -5.72 -2.92
N ASN A 130 14.53 -4.97 -2.38
CA ASN A 130 14.76 -3.75 -1.61
C ASN A 130 14.65 -3.97 -0.08
N GLY A 131 14.73 -5.22 0.38
CA GLY A 131 14.57 -5.60 1.79
C GLY A 131 13.13 -5.65 2.31
N MET A 132 12.17 -5.06 1.60
CA MET A 132 10.74 -5.09 1.94
C MET A 132 9.88 -5.25 0.68
N ALA A 133 8.64 -5.74 0.84
CA ALA A 133 7.70 -5.88 -0.26
C ALA A 133 7.14 -4.53 -0.72
N GLY A 134 7.02 -3.57 0.20
CA GLY A 134 6.54 -2.21 -0.09
C GLY A 134 5.07 -2.16 -0.56
N ILE A 135 4.27 -3.17 -0.24
CA ILE A 135 2.85 -3.23 -0.60
C ILE A 135 2.02 -2.50 0.46
N GLN A 136 1.12 -1.65 0.00
CA GLN A 136 0.16 -0.94 0.86
C GLN A 136 -1.25 -1.11 0.30
N VAL A 137 -2.21 -1.21 1.21
CA VAL A 137 -3.66 -1.22 0.94
C VAL A 137 -4.28 0.10 1.38
N ALA A 138 -5.49 0.43 0.94
CA ALA A 138 -6.12 1.67 1.35
C ALA A 138 -6.42 1.66 2.85
N GLU A 139 -6.55 2.85 3.44
CA GLU A 139 -6.92 2.96 4.85
C GLU A 139 -8.31 2.33 5.09
N GLY A 140 -8.40 1.45 6.09
CA GLY A 140 -9.61 0.69 6.41
C GLY A 140 -9.79 -0.62 5.64
N GLU A 141 -8.94 -0.92 4.67
CA GLU A 141 -8.91 -2.22 4.00
C GLU A 141 -8.06 -3.25 4.77
N GLU A 142 -8.40 -4.53 4.61
CA GLU A 142 -7.60 -5.61 5.20
C GLU A 142 -6.23 -5.70 4.50
N PRO A 143 -5.11 -5.71 5.26
CA PRO A 143 -3.76 -5.79 4.71
C PRO A 143 -3.42 -7.21 4.27
N THR A 144 -4.12 -7.69 3.24
CA THR A 144 -4.00 -9.03 2.67
C THR A 144 -3.49 -8.98 1.24
N VAL A 145 -2.92 -10.08 0.77
CA VAL A 145 -2.23 -10.16 -0.52
C VAL A 145 -2.56 -11.48 -1.20
N LYS A 146 -2.80 -11.41 -2.51
CA LYS A 146 -2.96 -12.58 -3.37
C LYS A 146 -1.92 -12.56 -4.48
N VAL A 147 -1.29 -13.71 -4.72
CA VAL A 147 -0.39 -13.91 -5.86
C VAL A 147 -1.22 -14.24 -7.11
N GLU A 148 -1.20 -13.35 -8.10
CA GLU A 148 -1.91 -13.55 -9.38
C GLU A 148 -1.01 -14.22 -10.41
N GLN A 149 0.27 -13.84 -10.43
CA GLN A 149 1.26 -14.45 -11.32
C GLN A 149 2.59 -14.60 -10.57
N LEU A 150 3.29 -15.68 -10.85
CA LEU A 150 4.58 -15.98 -10.24
C LEU A 150 5.49 -16.61 -11.29
N ALA A 151 6.64 -15.98 -11.51
CA ALA A 151 7.76 -16.55 -12.22
C ALA A 151 8.88 -16.83 -11.21
N PHE A 152 9.25 -18.10 -11.06
CA PHE A 152 10.31 -18.53 -10.14
C PHE A 152 11.35 -19.36 -10.87
N ASN A 153 12.63 -19.04 -10.65
CA ASN A 153 13.75 -19.81 -11.15
C ASN A 153 14.40 -20.59 -10.00
N GLN A 154 14.20 -21.90 -9.98
CA GLN A 154 14.68 -22.77 -8.91
C GLN A 154 16.21 -22.80 -8.78
N ARG A 155 16.94 -22.60 -9.88
CA ARG A 155 18.41 -22.69 -9.89
C ARG A 155 19.04 -21.44 -9.28
N SER A 156 18.52 -20.26 -9.60
CA SER A 156 19.03 -18.98 -9.09
C SER A 156 18.31 -18.50 -7.84
N GLY A 157 17.17 -19.10 -7.50
CA GLY A 157 16.26 -18.65 -6.45
C GLY A 157 15.53 -17.35 -6.79
N VAL A 158 15.72 -16.75 -7.96
CA VAL A 158 15.10 -15.46 -8.30
C VAL A 158 13.62 -15.65 -8.60
N PHE A 159 12.79 -14.77 -8.03
CA PHE A 159 11.37 -14.71 -8.38
C PHE A 159 10.95 -13.31 -8.83
N THR A 160 9.88 -13.28 -9.61
CA THR A 160 9.08 -12.09 -9.88
C THR A 160 7.62 -12.47 -9.73
N ALA A 161 6.89 -11.75 -8.89
CA ALA A 161 5.48 -12.00 -8.63
C ALA A 161 4.66 -10.75 -8.95
N ILE A 162 3.46 -10.97 -9.49
CA ILE A 162 2.42 -9.95 -9.62
C ILE A 162 1.39 -10.23 -8.52
N LEU A 163 1.27 -9.28 -7.61
CA LEU A 163 0.41 -9.34 -6.44
C LEU A 163 -0.79 -8.43 -6.59
N ARG A 164 -1.88 -8.82 -5.96
CA ARG A 164 -3.09 -8.02 -5.75
C ARG A 164 -3.26 -7.79 -4.25
N ALA A 165 -3.52 -6.55 -3.88
CA ALA A 165 -3.76 -6.14 -2.50
C ALA A 165 -4.85 -5.05 -2.47
N PRO A 166 -5.94 -5.21 -1.70
CA PRO A 166 -6.28 -6.37 -0.87
C PRO A 166 -6.53 -7.66 -1.67
N ALA A 167 -6.35 -8.82 -1.06
CA ALA A 167 -6.46 -10.13 -1.74
C ALA A 167 -7.82 -10.37 -2.42
N ASN A 168 -8.90 -9.87 -1.79
CA ASN A 168 -10.28 -10.15 -2.16
C ASN A 168 -10.90 -9.09 -3.08
N ASP A 169 -10.18 -8.03 -3.42
CA ASP A 169 -10.68 -6.98 -4.31
C ASP A 169 -10.15 -7.13 -5.75
N MET A 170 -11.05 -7.51 -6.67
CA MET A 170 -10.72 -7.67 -8.09
C MET A 170 -10.42 -6.37 -8.82
N LEU A 171 -10.82 -5.22 -8.27
CA LEU A 171 -10.55 -3.90 -8.84
C LEU A 171 -9.23 -3.30 -8.35
N SER A 172 -8.65 -3.89 -7.30
CA SER A 172 -7.37 -3.45 -6.76
C SER A 172 -6.22 -3.55 -7.77
N PRO A 173 -5.30 -2.57 -7.77
CA PRO A 173 -4.24 -2.50 -8.76
C PRO A 173 -3.21 -3.62 -8.54
N LEU A 174 -2.72 -4.18 -9.64
CA LEU A 174 -1.64 -5.18 -9.60
C LEU A 174 -0.29 -4.52 -9.32
N ARG A 175 0.50 -5.14 -8.44
CA ARG A 175 1.83 -4.67 -8.03
C ARG A 175 2.86 -5.75 -8.29
N ARG A 176 3.98 -5.37 -8.90
CA ARG A 176 5.10 -6.28 -9.13
C ARG A 176 6.05 -6.23 -7.95
N VAL A 177 6.40 -7.40 -7.43
CA VAL A 177 7.49 -7.58 -6.46
C VAL A 177 8.52 -8.56 -7.01
N SER A 178 9.77 -8.37 -6.62
CA SER A 178 10.90 -9.19 -7.02
C SER A 178 11.80 -9.47 -5.82
N GLY A 179 12.51 -10.58 -5.89
CA GLY A 179 13.38 -11.00 -4.80
C GLY A 179 14.00 -12.36 -5.06
N ARG A 180 14.44 -13.00 -3.98
CA ARG A 180 14.95 -14.37 -3.98
C ARG A 180 14.16 -15.22 -2.99
N ALA A 181 13.92 -16.46 -3.37
CA ALA A 181 13.39 -17.49 -2.51
C ALA A 181 14.36 -18.67 -2.53
N TYR A 182 14.73 -19.17 -1.36
CA TYR A 182 15.66 -20.28 -1.20
C TYR A 182 15.26 -21.18 -0.04
N PRO A 183 15.61 -22.49 -0.14
CA PRO A 183 15.31 -23.42 0.93
C PRO A 183 16.12 -23.09 2.18
N VAL A 184 15.44 -23.15 3.31
CA VAL A 184 15.99 -23.06 4.66
C VAL A 184 15.60 -24.30 5.44
N THR A 185 16.44 -24.62 6.41
CA THR A 185 16.21 -25.74 7.34
C THR A 185 16.35 -25.22 8.76
N ASP A 186 15.41 -25.60 9.61
CA ASP A 186 15.48 -25.32 11.03
C ASP A 186 16.55 -26.21 11.67
N VAL A 187 17.55 -25.58 12.28
CA VAL A 187 18.64 -26.27 12.97
C VAL A 187 18.53 -25.98 14.46
N PRO A 188 18.50 -27.01 15.31
CA PRO A 188 18.49 -26.83 16.75
C PRO A 188 19.87 -26.34 17.21
N VAL A 189 19.87 -25.28 18.00
CA VAL A 189 21.06 -24.71 18.64
C VAL A 189 20.85 -24.64 20.15
N LEU A 190 21.94 -24.71 20.90
CA LEU A 190 21.88 -24.56 22.35
C LEU A 190 21.76 -23.08 22.71
N LEU A 191 20.78 -22.75 23.57
CA LEU A 191 20.56 -21.40 24.09
C LEU A 191 21.66 -20.93 25.05
N ARG A 192 22.37 -21.88 25.65
CA ARG A 192 23.41 -21.65 26.65
C ARG A 192 24.51 -22.69 26.52
N ASP A 193 25.68 -22.34 27.01
CA ASP A 193 26.78 -23.29 27.13
C ASP A 193 26.39 -24.45 28.07
N MET A 194 26.74 -25.68 27.67
CA MET A 194 26.46 -26.90 28.42
C MET A 194 27.75 -27.66 28.74
N GLN A 195 27.80 -28.27 29.93
CA GLN A 195 28.96 -29.04 30.38
C GLN A 195 28.87 -30.50 29.91
N PRO A 196 30.01 -31.17 29.67
CA PRO A 196 30.02 -32.60 29.35
C PRO A 196 29.29 -33.42 30.43
N GLY A 197 28.27 -34.18 30.02
CA GLY A 197 27.44 -34.99 30.91
C GLY A 197 26.13 -34.33 31.37
N GLU A 198 25.86 -33.07 31.00
CA GLU A 198 24.52 -32.49 31.16
C GLU A 198 23.52 -33.06 30.14
N ILE A 199 22.29 -33.28 30.58
CA ILE A 199 21.17 -33.72 29.74
C ILE A 199 20.55 -32.51 29.03
N VAL A 200 20.47 -32.57 27.70
CA VAL A 200 19.82 -31.54 26.87
C VAL A 200 18.31 -31.67 26.99
N ARG A 201 17.64 -30.64 27.50
CA ARG A 201 16.17 -30.58 27.57
C ARG A 201 15.63 -29.71 26.44
N GLN A 202 14.35 -29.88 26.12
CA GLN A 202 13.68 -29.09 25.07
C GLN A 202 13.75 -27.57 25.31
N GLN A 203 13.76 -27.14 26.57
CA GLN A 203 13.93 -25.73 26.97
C GLN A 203 15.35 -25.17 26.74
N ASP A 204 16.35 -26.03 26.53
CA ASP A 204 17.74 -25.63 26.27
C ASP A 204 18.00 -25.47 24.76
N ILE A 205 17.01 -25.78 23.92
CA ILE A 205 17.10 -25.80 22.46
C ILE A 205 16.31 -24.64 21.87
N ASP A 206 16.97 -23.87 21.01
CA ASP A 206 16.36 -22.88 20.11
C ASP A 206 16.48 -23.35 18.67
N TRP A 207 15.62 -22.85 17.79
CA TRP A 207 15.61 -23.22 16.38
C TRP A 207 16.04 -22.03 15.52
N VAL A 208 17.14 -22.19 14.81
CA VAL A 208 17.65 -21.17 13.90
C VAL A 208 17.47 -21.65 12.47
N ARG A 209 16.84 -20.81 11.63
CA ARG A 209 16.75 -21.05 10.18
C ARG A 209 18.08 -20.79 9.53
N LEU A 210 18.63 -21.80 8.87
CA LEU A 210 19.83 -21.68 8.06
C LEU A 210 19.53 -22.03 6.61
N PRO A 211 20.13 -21.33 5.63
CA PRO A 211 20.09 -21.74 4.23
C PRO A 211 20.51 -23.19 4.09
N SER A 212 19.70 -24.03 3.45
CA SER A 212 19.94 -25.48 3.40
C SER A 212 21.29 -25.85 2.75
N ASN A 213 21.83 -24.97 1.90
CA ASN A 213 23.16 -25.15 1.30
C ASN A 213 24.34 -24.91 2.26
N ARG A 214 24.13 -24.24 3.40
CA ARG A 214 25.14 -24.03 4.44
C ARG A 214 25.08 -25.08 5.54
N VAL A 215 24.01 -25.87 5.60
CA VAL A 215 23.89 -27.00 6.53
C VAL A 215 24.80 -28.12 6.01
N SER A 216 26.05 -28.17 6.50
CA SER A 216 27.00 -29.24 6.16
C SER A 216 26.55 -30.58 6.73
N GLN A 217 27.05 -31.69 6.16
CA GLN A 217 26.74 -33.08 6.56
C GLN A 217 27.01 -33.41 8.05
N ASN A 218 27.63 -32.52 8.82
CA ASN A 218 27.98 -32.71 10.22
C ASN A 218 27.05 -32.00 11.22
N ILE A 219 25.94 -31.39 10.76
CA ILE A 219 24.97 -30.72 11.63
C ILE A 219 23.81 -31.67 11.91
N VAL A 220 23.51 -31.89 13.20
CA VAL A 220 22.37 -32.69 13.62
C VAL A 220 21.09 -31.89 13.38
N THR A 221 20.31 -32.28 12.37
CA THR A 221 19.07 -31.59 11.97
C THR A 221 17.82 -32.14 12.66
N SER A 222 17.94 -33.22 13.43
CA SER A 222 16.80 -33.92 14.04
C SER A 222 16.92 -33.94 15.58
N LEU A 223 15.87 -33.45 16.25
CA LEU A 223 15.79 -33.36 17.72
C LEU A 223 16.00 -34.72 18.41
N GLU A 224 15.48 -35.79 17.81
CA GLU A 224 15.62 -37.20 18.21
C GLU A 224 17.06 -37.72 18.24
N HIS A 225 18.00 -37.04 17.58
CA HIS A 225 19.43 -37.37 17.62
C HIS A 225 20.20 -36.51 18.65
N ILE A 226 19.53 -35.56 19.31
CA ILE A 226 20.11 -34.63 20.30
C ILE A 226 19.60 -34.95 21.71
N LEU A 227 18.36 -35.40 21.84
CA LEU A 227 17.76 -35.75 23.12
C LEU A 227 18.26 -37.12 23.60
N GLY A 228 18.76 -37.16 24.83
CA GLY A 228 19.24 -38.37 25.51
C GLY A 228 19.00 -38.28 27.02
#